data_AF-I3S4V6-F1
#
_entry.id   AF-I3S4V6-F1
#
_cell.length_a   1.000
_cell.length_b   1.000
_cell.length_c   1.000
_cell.angle_alpha   90.00
_cell.angle_beta   90.00
_cell.angle_gamma   90.00
#
_symmetry.space_group_name_H-M   'P 1'
#
loop_
_entity.id
_entity.type
_entity.pdbx_description
1 polymer ?
#
loop_
_entity_poly.entity_id
_entity_poly.type
_entity_poly.pdbx_seq_one_letter_code
_entity_poly.pdbx_strand_id
1 'polypeptide(L)'
;MSTYQYMETNEELNNIFIKAIAQINSLEMTRILKLYQGFKGVSTVVGVAGGVGQVLKQIISEHPSIKGINLDLPQVIQHAQPHPASMSQLVR
;
A
#
# COMPACT_ATOMS: atom_id res chain seq x y z
N MET A 1 13.24 -3.22 -21.21
CA MET A 1 12.83 -3.45 -19.81
C MET A 1 11.81 -2.41 -19.41
N SER A 2 10.78 -2.78 -18.66
CA SER A 2 9.92 -1.80 -18.00
C SER A 2 10.67 -1.10 -16.88
N THR A 3 10.18 0.06 -16.44
CA THR A 3 10.76 0.80 -15.31
C THR A 3 10.89 -0.07 -14.05
N TYR A 4 9.88 -0.88 -13.74
CA TYR A 4 9.88 -1.77 -12.58
C TYR A 4 10.90 -2.90 -12.69
N GLN A 5 11.07 -3.47 -13.88
CA GLN A 5 12.12 -4.47 -14.13
C GLN A 5 13.51 -3.84 -14.00
N TYR A 6 13.68 -2.58 -14.39
CA TYR A 6 14.95 -1.87 -14.24
C TYR A 6 15.26 -1.55 -12.78
N MET A 7 14.27 -1.07 -12.02
CA MET A 7 14.43 -0.85 -10.59
C MET A 7 14.82 -2.14 -9.87
N GLU A 8 14.28 -3.30 -10.25
CA GLU A 8 14.66 -4.59 -9.67
C GLU A 8 16.15 -4.93 -9.85
N THR A 9 16.79 -4.44 -10.91
CA THR A 9 18.25 -4.63 -11.12
C THR A 9 19.12 -3.71 -10.25
N ASN A 10 18.53 -2.70 -9.60
CA ASN A 10 19.24 -1.75 -8.75
C ASN A 10 18.50 -1.56 -7.41
N GLU A 11 18.94 -2.31 -6.40
CA GLU A 11 18.32 -2.36 -5.08
C GLU A 11 18.24 -0.98 -4.40
N GLU A 12 19.27 -0.15 -4.54
CA GLU A 12 19.29 1.21 -3.96
C GLU A 12 18.19 2.08 -4.57
N LEU A 13 18.09 2.10 -5.90
CA LEU A 13 17.08 2.85 -6.62
C LEU A 13 15.66 2.35 -6.28
N ASN A 14 15.46 1.03 -6.24
CA ASN A 14 14.19 0.43 -5.87
C ASN A 14 13.76 0.83 -4.46
N ASN A 15 14.69 0.79 -3.50
CA ASN A 15 14.46 1.19 -2.13
C ASN A 15 14.09 2.67 -1.99
N ILE A 16 14.81 3.55 -2.70
CA ILE A 16 14.50 4.98 -2.73
C ILE A 16 13.09 5.20 -3.30
N PHE A 17 12.77 4.55 -4.42
CA PHE A 17 11.48 4.67 -5.08
C PHE A 17 10.33 4.20 -4.18
N ILE A 18 10.44 3.00 -3.58
CA ILE A 18 9.42 2.44 -2.69
C ILE A 18 9.17 3.38 -1.49
N LYS A 19 10.24 3.88 -0.85
CA LYS A 19 10.12 4.81 0.28
C LYS A 19 9.48 6.13 -0.12
N ALA A 20 9.87 6.70 -1.25
CA ALA A 20 9.33 7.97 -1.74
C ALA A 20 7.82 7.85 -2.01
N ILE A 21 7.39 6.81 -2.74
CA ILE A 21 5.97 6.58 -3.04
C ILE A 21 5.16 6.33 -1.77
N ALA A 22 5.69 5.55 -0.81
CA ALA A 22 5.00 5.32 0.46
C ALA A 22 4.76 6.62 1.25
N GLN A 23 5.74 7.54 1.28
CA GLN A 23 5.62 8.82 1.97
C GLN A 23 4.62 9.76 1.29
N ILE A 24 4.72 9.93 -0.04
CA ILE A 24 3.81 10.78 -0.82
C ILE A 24 2.37 10.29 -0.66
N ASN A 25 2.14 8.99 -0.83
CA ASN A 25 0.81 8.41 -0.70
C ASN A 25 0.26 8.58 0.72
N SER A 26 1.10 8.44 1.75
CA SER A 26 0.67 8.60 3.14
C SER A 26 0.18 10.03 3.43
N LEU A 27 0.82 11.03 2.84
CA LEU A 27 0.43 12.43 2.98
C LEU A 27 -0.92 12.69 2.30
N GLU A 28 -1.07 12.27 1.05
CA GLU A 28 -2.31 12.44 0.30
C GLU A 28 -3.49 11.72 0.95
N MET A 29 -3.27 10.48 1.41
CA MET A 29 -4.33 9.70 2.04
C MET A 29 -4.82 10.31 3.35
N THR A 30 -3.94 11.00 4.09
CA THR A 30 -4.33 11.75 5.29
C THR A 30 -5.35 12.84 4.98
N ARG A 31 -5.23 13.51 3.83
CA ARG A 31 -6.22 14.51 3.37
C ARG A 31 -7.48 13.84 2.85
N ILE A 32 -7.35 12.76 2.07
CA ILE A 32 -8.49 12.05 1.49
C ILE A 32 -9.39 11.48 2.60
N LEU A 33 -8.84 10.84 3.64
CA LEU A 33 -9.64 10.25 4.73
C LEU A 33 -10.48 11.28 5.50
N LYS A 34 -10.06 12.55 5.52
CA LYS A 34 -10.84 13.63 6.15
C LYS A 34 -12.07 14.04 5.34
N LEU A 35 -11.99 13.94 4.00
CA LEU A 35 -13.00 14.50 3.10
C LEU A 35 -13.87 13.42 2.46
N TYR A 36 -13.31 12.24 2.22
CA TYR A 36 -13.96 11.16 1.49
C TYR A 36 -14.62 10.17 2.44
N GLN A 37 -15.94 10.03 2.31
CA GLN A 37 -16.75 9.16 3.18
C GLN A 37 -17.08 7.80 2.54
N GLY A 38 -16.59 7.54 1.32
CA GLY A 38 -16.98 6.34 0.56
C GLY A 38 -16.45 5.02 1.10
N PHE A 39 -15.58 5.05 2.12
CA PHE A 39 -15.17 3.84 2.84
C PHE A 39 -16.19 3.38 3.91
N LYS A 40 -17.18 4.22 4.25
CA LYS A 40 -18.22 3.84 5.22
C LYS A 40 -19.06 2.67 4.71
N GLY A 41 -19.20 1.65 5.55
CA GLY A 41 -19.97 0.43 5.23
C GLY A 41 -19.24 -0.54 4.27
N VAL A 42 -18.04 -0.21 3.82
CA VAL A 42 -17.22 -1.14 3.03
C VAL A 42 -16.75 -2.27 3.95
N SER A 43 -16.79 -3.50 3.44
CA SER A 43 -16.35 -4.69 4.17
C SER A 43 -14.92 -5.10 3.82
N THR A 44 -14.48 -4.86 2.58
CA THR A 44 -13.15 -5.24 2.11
C THR A 44 -12.63 -4.22 1.10
N VAL A 45 -11.36 -3.86 1.22
CA VAL A 45 -10.64 -3.01 0.26
C VAL A 45 -9.41 -3.76 -0.24
N VAL A 46 -9.26 -3.80 -1.57
CA VAL A 46 -8.07 -4.36 -2.22
C VAL A 46 -7.24 -3.21 -2.79
N GLY A 47 -6.03 -3.02 -2.28
CA GLY A 47 -5.06 -2.08 -2.82
C GLY A 47 -4.26 -2.72 -3.94
N VAL A 48 -4.64 -2.46 -5.20
CA VAL A 48 -3.92 -2.97 -6.39
C VAL A 48 -2.75 -2.03 -6.70
N ALA A 49 -1.56 -2.60 -6.88
CA ALA A 49 -0.31 -1.83 -6.91
C ALA A 49 -0.18 -0.95 -5.65
N GLY A 50 -0.53 -1.53 -4.49
CA GLY A 50 -0.63 -0.82 -3.22
C GLY A 50 0.71 -0.50 -2.55
N GLY A 51 1.82 -0.82 -3.20
CA GLY A 51 3.17 -0.65 -2.70
C GLY A 51 3.40 -1.52 -1.47
N VAL A 52 4.10 -0.95 -0.48
CA VAL A 52 4.28 -1.56 0.85
C VAL A 52 3.02 -1.48 1.74
N GLY A 53 1.87 -1.11 1.18
CA GLY A 53 0.57 -1.17 1.85
C GLY A 53 0.25 0.01 2.78
N GLN A 54 1.04 1.09 2.75
CA GLN A 54 0.90 2.23 3.66
C GLN A 54 -0.48 2.90 3.58
N VAL A 55 -1.01 3.07 2.37
CA VAL A 55 -2.36 3.65 2.14
C VAL A 55 -3.44 2.79 2.78
N LEU A 56 -3.39 1.48 2.51
CA LEU A 56 -4.38 0.54 3.00
C LEU A 56 -4.36 0.45 4.53
N LYS A 57 -3.17 0.52 5.13
CA LYS A 57 -3.01 0.61 6.59
C LYS A 57 -3.73 1.83 7.18
N GLN A 58 -3.64 3.00 6.53
CA GLN A 58 -4.35 4.20 6.99
C GLN A 58 -5.87 4.05 6.85
N ILE A 59 -6.36 3.48 5.75
CA ILE A 59 -7.79 3.20 5.55
C ILE A 59 -8.34 2.29 6.65
N ILE A 60 -7.66 1.18 6.95
CA ILE A 60 -8.08 0.25 8.00
C ILE A 60 -7.98 0.88 9.38
N SER A 61 -6.99 1.74 9.63
CA SER A 61 -6.85 2.44 10.91
C SER A 61 -8.03 3.36 11.20
N GLU A 62 -8.56 4.07 10.19
CA GLU A 62 -9.76 4.91 10.32
C GLU A 62 -11.07 4.11 10.25
N HIS A 63 -11.05 2.94 9.62
CA HIS A 63 -12.21 2.06 9.45
C HIS A 63 -11.88 0.62 9.88
N PRO A 64 -11.78 0.33 11.20
CA PRO A 64 -11.29 -0.96 11.69
C PRO A 64 -12.12 -2.18 11.29
N SER A 65 -13.37 -1.98 10.85
CA SER A 65 -14.24 -3.03 10.34
C SER A 65 -13.86 -3.51 8.93
N ILE A 66 -13.04 -2.75 8.20
CA ILE A 66 -12.59 -3.09 6.84
C ILE A 66 -11.49 -4.16 6.92
N LYS A 67 -11.64 -5.20 6.10
CA LYS A 67 -10.55 -6.12 5.78
C LYS A 67 -9.73 -5.57 4.62
N GLY A 68 -8.40 -5.57 4.74
CA GLY A 68 -7.51 -5.12 3.68
C GLY A 68 -6.82 -6.27 2.97
N ILE A 69 -6.65 -6.14 1.65
CA ILE A 69 -5.76 -6.98 0.86
C ILE A 69 -4.82 -6.06 0.06
N ASN A 70 -3.53 -6.08 0.36
CA ASN A 70 -2.53 -5.35 -0.42
C ASN A 70 -1.97 -6.27 -1.51
N LEU A 71 -2.02 -5.83 -2.78
CA LEU A 71 -1.56 -6.60 -3.92
C LEU A 71 -0.50 -5.79 -4.69
N ASP A 72 0.70 -6.34 -4.82
CA ASP A 72 1.78 -5.75 -5.62
C ASP A 72 2.73 -6.83 -6.15
N LEU A 73 3.78 -6.41 -6.85
CA LEU A 73 4.85 -7.26 -7.36
C LEU A 73 5.69 -7.87 -6.21
N PRO A 74 6.29 -9.05 -6.41
CA PRO A 74 7.07 -9.73 -5.37
C PRO A 74 8.16 -8.84 -4.76
N GLN A 75 8.93 -8.15 -5.60
CA GLN A 75 10.04 -7.28 -5.19
C GLN A 75 9.58 -6.02 -4.44
N VAL A 76 8.29 -5.70 -4.44
CA VAL A 76 7.73 -4.60 -3.65
C VAL A 76 7.22 -5.13 -2.32
N ILE A 77 6.46 -6.23 -2.33
CA ILE A 77 5.88 -6.85 -1.14
C ILE A 77 6.97 -7.30 -0.15
N GLN A 78 8.14 -7.75 -0.63
CA GLN A 78 9.26 -8.11 0.25
C GLN A 78 9.75 -6.95 1.14
N HIS A 79 9.52 -5.69 0.75
CA HIS A 79 9.91 -4.51 1.51
C HIS A 79 8.81 -4.04 2.48
N ALA A 80 7.66 -4.71 2.49
CA ALA A 80 6.57 -4.35 3.37
C ALA A 80 6.82 -4.83 4.79
N GLN A 81 6.45 -3.99 5.75
CA GLN A 81 6.56 -4.31 7.18
C GLN A 81 5.41 -5.22 7.63
N PRO A 82 5.46 -5.82 8.82
CA PRO A 82 4.30 -6.50 9.40
C PRO A 82 3.07 -5.57 9.48
N HIS A 83 1.88 -6.15 9.34
CA HIS A 83 0.61 -5.43 9.26
C HIS A 83 -0.38 -5.89 10.33
N PRO A 84 -1.45 -5.11 10.61
CA PRO A 84 -2.55 -5.59 11.44
C PRO A 84 -3.16 -6.89 10.89
N ALA A 85 -3.67 -7.76 11.77
CA ALA A 85 -4.26 -9.05 11.37
C ALA A 85 -5.44 -8.92 10.39
N SER A 86 -6.09 -7.75 10.34
CA SER A 86 -7.15 -7.43 9.37
C SER A 86 -6.62 -7.14 7.95
N MET A 87 -5.30 -7.14 7.73
CA MET A 87 -4.66 -6.88 6.46
C MET A 87 -3.86 -8.10 5.97
N SER A 88 -4.14 -8.54 4.75
CA SER A 88 -3.40 -9.58 4.04
C SER A 88 -2.52 -8.97 2.94
N GLN A 89 -1.43 -9.66 2.59
CA GLN A 89 -0.60 -9.31 1.44
C GLN A 89 -0.67 -10.42 0.39
N LEU A 90 -0.84 -10.04 -0.86
CA LEU A 90 -0.81 -10.92 -2.01
C LEU A 90 0.22 -10.43 -3.01
N VAL A 91 0.79 -11.39 -3.73
CA VAL A 91 1.77 -11.16 -4.80
C VAL A 91 1.12 -11.54 -6.12
N ARG A 92 1.41 -10.79 -7.19
CA ARG A 92 1.01 -11.10 -8.56
C ARG A 92 2.17 -11.62 -9.40
#